data_AF-A0A521XV87-F1
#
_entry.id   AF-A0A521XV87-F1
#
_cell.length_a   1.000
_cell.length_b   1.000
_cell.length_c   1.000
_cell.angle_alpha   90.00
_cell.angle_beta   90.00
_cell.angle_gamma   90.00
#
_symmetry.space_group_name_H-M   'P 1'
#
loop_
_entity.id
_entity.type
_entity.pdbx_description
1 polymer ?
#
loop_
_entity_poly.entity_id
_entity_poly.type
_entity_poly.pdbx_seq_one_letter_code
_entity_poly.pdbx_strand_id
1 'polypeptide(L)' 'MPLFRKSPKNVEDRRDEPADETACPHTTLIPRWDSAADIGDLDRATRFLCEGCNREFDAGEAARLRATEAKRVADTLRD' A
#
# COMPACT_ATOMS: atom_id res chain seq x y z
N MET A 1 -28.53 41.04 -12.67
CA MET A 1 -27.95 40.36 -11.49
C MET A 1 -29.03 39.51 -10.83
N PRO A 2 -28.79 38.25 -10.36
CA PRO A 2 -27.83 37.25 -10.79
C PRO A 2 -28.53 36.02 -11.45
N LEU A 3 -27.85 35.39 -12.41
CA LEU A 3 -28.25 34.12 -13.02
C LEU A 3 -27.76 32.97 -12.12
N PHE A 4 -28.64 32.34 -11.37
CA PHE A 4 -28.33 31.11 -10.63
C PHE A 4 -28.17 29.96 -11.62
N ARG A 5 -26.93 29.67 -12.02
CA ARG A 5 -26.59 28.48 -12.78
C ARG A 5 -26.64 27.28 -11.83
N LYS A 6 -27.57 26.34 -12.05
CA LYS A 6 -27.57 25.04 -11.39
C LYS A 6 -26.33 24.27 -11.87
N SER A 7 -25.38 24.03 -10.97
CA SER A 7 -24.24 23.16 -11.24
C SER A 7 -24.73 21.72 -11.48
N PRO A 8 -24.35 21.05 -12.58
CA PRO A 8 -24.65 19.63 -12.73
C PRO A 8 -23.83 18.83 -11.71
N LYS A 9 -24.51 17.97 -10.94
CA LYS A 9 -23.87 16.98 -10.07
C LYS A 9 -23.34 15.83 -10.94
N ASN A 10 -22.16 16.00 -11.53
CA ASN A 10 -21.41 14.86 -12.06
C ASN A 10 -20.28 14.54 -11.07
N VAL A 11 -20.63 13.83 -9.99
CA VAL A 11 -19.63 13.14 -9.18
C VAL A 11 -19.45 11.80 -9.86
N GLU A 12 -18.65 11.79 -10.92
CA GLU A 12 -18.24 10.56 -11.55
C GLU A 12 -17.46 9.74 -10.53
N ASP A 13 -18.08 8.64 -10.15
CA ASP A 13 -17.55 7.57 -9.34
C ASP A 13 -16.28 7.01 -10.00
N ARG A 14 -15.13 7.58 -9.65
CA ARG A 14 -13.80 7.11 -10.09
C ARG A 14 -13.32 5.88 -9.33
N ARG A 15 -14.25 5.04 -8.88
CA ARG A 15 -13.97 4.05 -7.83
C ARG A 15 -13.90 2.63 -8.36
N ASP A 16 -13.40 2.44 -9.58
CA ASP A 16 -13.05 1.11 -10.12
C ASP A 16 -12.14 1.23 -11.36
N GLU A 17 -11.08 2.06 -11.28
CA GLU A 17 -9.97 1.89 -12.22
C GLU A 17 -8.97 0.93 -11.56
N PRO A 18 -8.73 -0.28 -12.12
CA PRO A 18 -7.73 -1.18 -11.56
C PRO A 18 -6.41 -0.42 -11.61
N ALA A 19 -5.90 -0.03 -10.44
CA ALA A 19 -4.62 0.63 -10.33
C ALA A 19 -3.64 -0.26 -11.09
N ASP A 20 -3.08 0.28 -12.18
CA ASP A 20 -2.03 -0.39 -12.94
C ASP A 20 -1.04 -0.90 -11.90
N GLU A 21 -1.00 -2.23 -11.72
CA GLU A 21 -0.05 -2.89 -10.84
C GLU A 21 1.31 -2.79 -11.52
N THR A 22 1.79 -1.56 -11.74
CA THR A 22 3.20 -1.29 -11.97
C THR A 22 3.91 -2.03 -10.85
N ALA A 23 4.54 -3.16 -11.19
CA ALA A 23 4.82 -4.25 -10.26
C ALA A 23 5.41 -3.70 -8.97
N CYS A 24 4.59 -3.59 -7.93
CA CYS A 24 5.00 -2.90 -6.73
C CYS A 24 6.05 -3.76 -6.05
N PRO A 25 7.29 -3.27 -5.85
CA PRO A 25 8.35 -4.08 -5.28
C PRO A 25 8.18 -4.26 -3.77
N HIS A 26 7.08 -3.79 -3.16
CA HIS A 26 6.74 -3.96 -1.75
C HIS A 26 7.91 -3.74 -0.76
N THR A 27 8.78 -2.78 -1.04
CA THR A 27 9.98 -2.49 -0.21
C THR A 27 9.66 -1.64 1.02
N THR A 28 8.51 -0.97 1.04
CA THR A 28 8.05 -0.07 2.12
C THR A 28 6.88 -0.69 2.90
N LEU A 29 7.13 -1.79 3.60
CA LEU A 29 6.13 -2.48 4.43
C LEU A 29 6.10 -1.94 5.87
N ILE A 30 5.00 -1.26 6.21
CA ILE A 30 4.75 -0.66 7.53
C ILE A 30 4.02 -1.67 8.43
N PRO A 31 4.57 -2.03 9.60
CA PRO A 31 3.90 -2.92 10.55
C PRO A 31 2.62 -2.32 11.14
N ARG A 32 1.66 -3.20 11.43
CA ARG A 32 0.41 -2.90 12.13
C ARG A 32 0.24 -3.89 13.27
N TRP A 33 -0.28 -3.39 14.38
CA TRP A 33 -0.54 -4.14 15.60
C TRP A 33 -2.01 -4.05 15.97
N ASP A 34 -2.55 -5.15 16.48
CA ASP A 34 -3.92 -5.18 17.00
C ASP A 34 -4.02 -4.59 18.41
N SER A 35 -2.90 -4.44 19.11
CA SER A 35 -2.81 -3.89 20.47
C SER A 35 -1.79 -2.76 20.54
N ALA A 36 -2.16 -1.68 21.21
CA ALA A 36 -1.26 -0.55 21.44
C ALA A 36 -0.05 -0.93 22.31
N ALA A 37 -0.18 -1.95 23.18
CA ALA A 37 0.91 -2.43 24.02
C ALA A 37 2.03 -3.13 23.23
N ASP A 38 1.77 -3.42 21.95
CA ASP A 38 2.66 -4.21 21.09
C ASP A 38 3.39 -3.31 20.09
N ILE A 39 3.01 -2.03 20.00
CA ILE A 39 3.58 -1.05 19.07
C ILE A 39 5.09 -0.93 19.30
N GLY A 40 5.84 -1.07 18.21
CA GLY A 40 7.31 -1.02 18.22
C GLY A 40 7.98 -2.39 18.33
N ASP A 41 7.24 -3.43 18.72
CA ASP A 41 7.73 -4.82 18.70
C ASP A 41 7.36 -5.49 17.37
N LEU A 42 8.32 -5.61 16.46
CA LEU A 42 8.10 -6.13 15.10
C LEU A 42 7.69 -7.60 15.09
N ASP A 43 8.07 -8.40 16.09
CA ASP A 43 7.70 -9.81 16.19
C ASP A 43 6.22 -9.98 16.55
N ARG A 44 5.62 -8.93 17.13
CA ARG A 44 4.19 -8.89 17.51
C ARG A 44 3.32 -8.17 16.48
N ALA A 45 3.90 -7.70 15.37
CA ALA A 45 3.13 -7.13 14.27
C ALA A 45 2.29 -8.21 13.59
N THR A 46 0.99 -7.98 13.50
CA THR A 46 0.04 -8.96 12.94
C THR A 46 -0.21 -8.75 11.45
N ARG A 47 -0.03 -7.52 10.97
CA ARG A 47 -0.18 -7.16 9.54
C ARG A 47 0.88 -6.18 9.10
N PHE A 48 1.07 -6.09 7.79
CA PHE A 48 1.99 -5.16 7.16
C PHE A 48 1.31 -4.48 5.99
N LEU A 49 1.29 -3.15 5.99
CA LEU A 49 0.73 -2.34 4.91
C LEU A 49 1.87 -1.87 4.00
N CYS A 50 1.77 -2.10 2.70
CA CYS A 50 2.69 -1.47 1.75
C CYS A 50 2.29 -0.02 1.51
N GLU A 51 3.18 0.93 1.77
CA GLU A 51 2.90 2.35 1.54
C GLU A 51 2.75 2.69 0.04
N GLY A 52 3.42 1.94 -0.83
CA GLY A 52 3.40 2.19 -2.28
C GLY A 52 2.09 1.81 -2.96
N CYS A 53 1.51 0.66 -2.62
CA CYS A 53 0.28 0.16 -3.25
C CYS A 53 -0.92 0.02 -2.31
N ASN A 54 -0.74 0.32 -1.01
CA ASN A 54 -1.75 0.16 0.04
C ASN A 54 -2.31 -1.26 0.21
N ARG A 55 -1.65 -2.30 -0.32
CA ARG A 55 -2.00 -3.70 -0.04
C ARG A 55 -1.53 -4.10 1.36
N GLU A 56 -2.39 -4.81 2.07
CA GLU A 56 -2.07 -5.44 3.35
C GLU A 56 -1.58 -6.88 3.14
N PHE A 57 -0.63 -7.29 3.99
CA PHE A 57 -0.02 -8.61 4.01
C PHE A 57 0.03 -9.14 5.43
N ASP A 58 -0.03 -10.46 5.60
CA ASP A 58 0.25 -11.08 6.88
C ASP A 58 1.76 -11.09 7.20
N ALA A 59 2.12 -11.50 8.41
CA ALA A 59 3.51 -11.56 8.84
C ALA A 59 4.39 -12.51 8.02
N GLY A 60 3.83 -13.64 7.58
CA GLY A 60 4.55 -14.62 6.76
C GLY A 60 4.77 -14.14 5.33
N GLU A 61 3.76 -13.53 4.72
CA GLU A 61 3.84 -12.88 3.40
C GLU A 61 4.84 -11.74 3.42
N ALA A 62 4.78 -10.85 4.42
CA ALA A 62 5.72 -9.75 4.58
C ALA A 62 7.18 -10.23 4.73
N ALA A 63 7.40 -11.32 5.47
CA ALA A 63 8.73 -11.92 5.61
C ALA A 63 9.25 -12.45 4.26
N ARG A 64 8.39 -13.11 3.46
CA ARG A 64 8.75 -13.59 2.12
C ARG A 64 9.08 -12.43 1.18
N LEU A 65 8.24 -11.39 1.16
CA LEU A 65 8.44 -10.20 0.32
C LEU A 65 9.75 -9.48 0.65
N ARG A 66 10.07 -9.30 1.94
CA ARG A 66 11.35 -8.68 2.35
C ARG A 66 12.56 -9.49 1.86
N ALA A 67 12.45 -10.82 1.84
CA ALA A 67 13.53 -11.68 1.35
C ALA A 67 13.66 -11.67 -0.18
N THR A 68 12.55 -11.60 -0.93
CA THR A 68 12.56 -11.68 -2.41
C THR A 68 12.77 -10.33 -3.07
N GLU A 69 12.08 -9.29 -2.62
CA GLU A 69 12.04 -8.01 -3.32
C GLU A 69 13.32 -7.20 -3.11
N ALA A 70 13.96 -7.31 -1.94
CA ALA A 70 15.28 -6.70 -1.71
C ALA A 70 16.31 -7.20 -2.74
N LYS A 71 16.25 -8.49 -3.10
CA LYS A 71 17.11 -9.08 -4.13
C LYS A 71 16.75 -8.55 -5.52
N ARG A 72 15.47 -8.55 -5.89
CA ARG A 72 15.01 -8.06 -7.20
C ARG A 72 15.43 -6.61 -7.44
N VAL A 73 15.23 -5.73 -6.46
CA VAL A 73 15.63 -4.33 -6.55
C VAL A 73 17.15 -4.20 -6.69
N ALA A 74 17.93 -4.98 -5.94
CA ALA A 74 19.38 -4.97 -6.07
C ALA A 74 19.87 -5.43 -7.45
N ASP A 75 19.17 -6.37 -8.08
CA ASP A 75 19.48 -6.84 -9.44
C ASP A 75 19.10 -5.78 -10.49
N THR A 76 17.93 -5.14 -10.38
CA THR A 76 17.50 -4.06 -11.31
C THR A 76 18.41 -2.82 -11.27
N LEU A 77 19.01 -2.49 -10.12
CA LEU A 77 19.92 -1.34 -10.01
C LEU A 77 21.32 -1.59 -10.61
N ARG A 78 21.64 -2.84 -10.99
CA ARG A 78 22.95 -3.22 -11.56
C ARG A 78 22.98 -3.26 -13.09
N ASP A 79 21.82 -3.28 -13.74
CA ASP A 79 21.65 -3.12 -15.19
C ASP A 79 21.57 -1.63 -15.58
#